data_AF-A0A3D5JIS1-F1
#
_entry.id   AF-A0A3D5JIS1-F1
#
_cell.length_a   1.000
_cell.length_b   1.000
_cell.length_c   1.000
_cell.angle_alpha   90.00
_cell.angle_beta   90.00
_cell.angle_gamma   90.00
#
_symmetry.space_group_name_H-M   'P 1'
#
loop_
_entity.id
_entity.type
_entity.pdbx_description
1 polymer ?
#
loop_
_entity_poly.entity_id
_entity_poly.type
_entity_poly.pdbx_seq_one_letter_code
_entity_poly.pdbx_strand_id
1 'polypeptide(L)' 'MHLAQDIETHIHSGDAADTVTLDYESRFLRRKRLVSDGGEAFLVELAETRSL' A
#
# COMPACT_ATOMS: atom_id res chain seq x y z
N MET A 1 -6.16 -2.20 14.17
CA MET A 1 -5.06 -2.36 13.18
C MET A 1 -5.71 -2.39 11.81
N HIS A 2 -5.26 -1.55 10.88
CA HIS A 2 -5.76 -1.52 9.51
C HIS A 2 -5.03 -2.58 8.67
N LEU A 3 -5.78 -3.37 7.90
CA LEU A 3 -5.29 -4.47 7.07
C LEU A 3 -5.75 -4.25 5.63
N ALA A 4 -4.82 -4.34 4.69
CA ALA A 4 -5.07 -4.25 3.26
C ALA A 4 -4.67 -5.57 2.58
N GLN A 5 -5.60 -6.21 1.88
CA GLN A 5 -5.40 -7.52 1.24
C GLN A 5 -5.52 -7.47 -0.29
N ASP A 6 -6.04 -6.37 -0.82
CA ASP A 6 -6.29 -6.16 -2.25
C ASP A 6 -5.62 -4.86 -2.73
N ILE A 7 -5.26 -4.83 -4.01
CA ILE A 7 -4.73 -3.64 -4.68
C ILE A 7 -5.56 -3.40 -5.93
N GLU A 8 -6.23 -2.25 -5.96
CA GLU A 8 -6.86 -1.75 -7.17
C GLU A 8 -5.86 -0.91 -7.98
N THR A 9 -5.80 -1.15 -9.28
CA THR A 9 -4.93 -0.42 -10.21
C THR A 9 -5.77 0.46 -11.12
N HIS A 10 -5.15 1.48 -11.72
CA HIS A 10 -5.83 2.44 -12.62
C HIS A 10 -6.94 3.27 -11.95
N ILE A 11 -6.81 3.54 -10.65
CA ILE A 11 -7.66 4.52 -9.97
C ILE A 11 -7.27 5.95 -10.37
N HIS A 12 -8.21 6.89 -10.25
CA HIS A 12 -7.87 8.31 -10.32
C HIS A 12 -7.30 8.78 -8.98
N SER A 13 -6.17 9.49 -9.01
CA SER A 13 -5.50 9.94 -7.78
C SER A 13 -6.35 10.86 -6.91
N GLY A 14 -7.32 11.57 -7.50
CA GLY A 14 -8.26 12.42 -6.76
C GLY A 14 -9.26 11.65 -5.89
N ASP A 15 -9.43 10.35 -6.11
CA ASP A 15 -10.35 9.49 -5.35
C ASP A 15 -9.68 8.87 -4.11
N ALA A 16 -8.34 8.96 -3.99
CA ALA A 16 -7.60 8.43 -2.86
C ALA A 16 -7.71 9.36 -1.64
N ALA A 17 -8.04 8.79 -0.48
CA ALA A 17 -8.12 9.54 0.77
C ALA A 17 -6.75 9.91 1.36
N ASP A 18 -5.71 9.11 1.06
CA ASP A 18 -4.33 9.30 1.51
C ASP A 18 -3.37 8.60 0.52
N THR A 19 -2.08 8.87 0.62
CA THR A 19 -1.02 8.28 -0.20
C THR A 19 0.05 7.61 0.65
N VAL A 20 0.91 6.81 0.01
CA VAL A 20 2.13 6.29 0.63
C VAL A 20 3.27 6.41 -0.36
N THR A 21 4.35 7.07 0.06
CA THR A 21 5.57 7.15 -0.73
C THR A 21 6.40 5.88 -0.55
N LEU A 22 6.65 5.15 -1.65
CA LEU A 22 7.46 3.94 -1.65
C LEU A 22 8.78 4.18 -2.41
N ASP A 23 9.89 3.81 -1.78
CA ASP A 23 11.16 3.64 -2.49
C ASP A 23 11.13 2.41 -3.42
N TYR A 24 12.21 2.22 -4.18
CA TYR A 24 12.31 1.14 -5.15
C TYR A 24 12.07 -0.25 -4.56
N GLU A 25 12.73 -0.58 -3.44
CA GLU A 25 12.61 -1.89 -2.79
C GLU A 25 11.25 -2.03 -2.10
N SER A 26 10.70 -0.92 -1.64
CA SER A 26 9.43 -0.86 -0.96
C SER A 26 8.22 -1.15 -1.85
N ARG A 27 8.38 -1.17 -3.18
CA ARG A 27 7.35 -1.55 -4.16
C ARG A 27 7.10 -3.05 -4.26
N PHE A 28 7.95 -3.90 -3.68
CA PHE A 28 7.72 -5.34 -3.60
C PHE A 28 6.89 -5.67 -2.35
N LEU A 29 5.60 -5.88 -2.55
CA LEU A 29 4.62 -6.06 -1.47
C LEU A 29 4.13 -7.51 -1.42
N ARG A 30 4.24 -8.14 -0.25
CA ARG A 30 3.48 -9.36 0.10
C ARG A 30 2.92 -9.22 1.49
N ARG A 31 3.80 -9.18 2.49
CA ARG A 31 3.43 -8.92 3.88
C ARG A 31 4.34 -7.84 4.44
N LYS A 32 3.84 -6.62 4.60
CA LYS A 32 4.65 -5.47 5.00
C LYS A 32 3.83 -4.44 5.76
N ARG A 33 4.35 -3.96 6.88
CA ARG A 33 3.77 -2.80 7.58
C ARG A 33 4.23 -1.53 6.85
N LEU A 34 3.27 -0.70 6.47
CA LEU A 34 3.49 0.61 5.88
C LEU A 34 2.90 1.69 6.79
N VAL A 35 3.34 2.92 6.55
CA VAL A 35 2.79 4.12 7.17
C VAL A 35 2.46 5.05 6.02
N SER A 36 1.22 5.53 5.96
CA SER A 36 0.81 6.50 4.96
C SER A 36 1.54 7.83 5.14
N ASP A 37 1.51 8.68 4.12
CA ASP A 37 2.09 10.02 4.20
C ASP A 37 1.34 10.89 5.25
N GLY A 38 0.06 10.57 5.54
CA GLY A 38 -0.71 11.12 6.66
C GLY A 38 -0.38 10.53 8.05
N GLY A 39 0.50 9.53 8.14
CA GLY A 39 0.96 8.94 9.41
C GLY A 39 0.15 7.73 9.90
N GLU A 40 -0.81 7.24 9.14
CA GLU A 40 -1.61 6.07 9.50
C GLU A 40 -0.84 4.78 9.21
N ALA A 41 -0.68 3.93 10.24
CA ALA A 41 0.00 2.65 10.09
C ALA A 41 -0.98 1.54 9.71
N PHE A 42 -0.66 0.80 8.65
CA PHE A 42 -1.44 -0.34 8.19
C PHE A 42 -0.54 -1.52 7.78
N LEU A 43 -1.13 -2.72 7.80
CA LEU A 43 -0.47 -3.94 7.34
C LEU A 43 -0.98 -4.27 5.94
N VAL A 44 -0.07 -4.40 4.99
CA VAL A 44 -0.34 -5.03 3.70
C VAL A 44 -0.13 -6.54 3.86
N GLU A 45 -1.12 -7.34 3.45
CA GLU A 45 -1.06 -8.80 3.43
C GLU A 45 -1.75 -9.35 2.18
N LEU A 46 -0.97 -9.48 1.11
CA LEU A 46 -1.39 -10.00 -0.19
C LEU A 46 -1.12 -11.51 -0.27
N ALA A 47 -1.88 -12.21 -1.10
CA ALA A 47 -1.69 -13.65 -1.35
C ALA A 47 -0.29 -13.97 -1.93
N GLU A 48 0.21 -13.10 -2.80
CA GLU A 48 1.49 -13.25 -3.51
C GLU A 48 2.29 -11.93 -3.49
N THR A 49 3.57 -12.01 -3.84
CA THR A 49 4.39 -10.81 -4.00
C THR A 49 3.97 -10.05 -5.25
N ARG A 50 3.63 -8.77 -5.10
CA ARG A 50 3.28 -7.84 -6.17
C ARG A 50 4.34 -6.75 -6.25
N SER A 51 4.72 -6.38 -7.47
CA SER A 51 5.55 -5.19 -7.73
C SER A 51 4.65 -4.09 -8.26
N LEU A 52 4.76 -2.90 -7.67
CA LEU A 52 4.11 -1.66 -8.11
C LEU A 52 5.00 -0.82 -9.03
#